data_AF-A0A832CGM1-F1
#
_entry.id   AF-A0A832CGM1-F1
#
_cell.length_a   1.000
_cell.length_b   1.000
_cell.length_c   1.000
_cell.angle_alpha   90.00
_cell.angle_beta   90.00
_cell.angle_gamma   90.00
#
_symmetry.space_group_name_H-M   'P 1'
#
loop_
_entity.id
_entity.type
_entity.pdbx_description
1 polymer ?
#
loop_
_entity_poly.entity_id
_entity_poly.type
_entity_poly.pdbx_seq_one_letter_code
_entity_poly.pdbx_strand_id
1 'polypeptide(L)'
;MHVERRCLCFTAACIVLALLASIAAAQPCPEPEDLYAVEAVLSAPGARLDFRALKDAREVAPGVYAYRSGFDTRVVVLLYYSAAPPLGVSFPTVRFQVPFAGKAPLFNLTGEELCRAAGFELERLSKEQVLGGVGGDMLKAFRAACAAGKAGWDYRLLWLNGTWVSYYQVPGAAPQAVCRAPLPLDVYEIPVWPAQEHPLRAVALALLLAAVLALALFAWKKIRATAAKS
;
A
#
# COMPACT_ATOMS: atom_id res chain seq x y z
N MET A 1 -36.19 42.59 -39.85
CA MET A 1 -34.83 42.05 -39.65
C MET A 1 -34.34 41.99 -38.19
N HIS A 2 -34.97 42.66 -37.20
CA HIS A 2 -34.50 42.57 -35.79
C HIS A 2 -34.96 41.32 -35.02
N VAL A 3 -36.04 40.65 -35.47
CA VAL A 3 -36.60 39.47 -34.79
C VAL A 3 -35.77 38.21 -35.06
N GLU A 4 -35.26 38.04 -36.28
CA GLU A 4 -34.46 36.86 -36.67
C GLU A 4 -33.11 36.80 -35.97
N ARG A 5 -32.47 37.95 -35.70
CA ARG A 5 -31.20 38.00 -34.95
C ARG A 5 -31.34 37.60 -33.48
N ARG A 6 -32.51 37.84 -32.87
CA ARG A 6 -32.77 37.47 -31.46
C ARG A 6 -32.97 35.97 -31.29
N CYS A 7 -33.56 35.32 -32.28
CA CYS A 7 -33.79 33.88 -32.26
C CYS A 7 -32.45 33.11 -32.37
N LEU A 8 -31.57 33.52 -33.28
CA LEU A 8 -30.28 32.86 -33.49
C LEU A 8 -29.35 32.91 -32.26
N CYS A 9 -29.33 34.03 -31.54
CA CYS A 9 -28.53 34.18 -30.32
C CYS A 9 -29.03 33.28 -29.19
N PHE A 10 -30.35 33.06 -29.09
CA PHE A 10 -30.93 32.22 -28.05
C PHE A 10 -30.60 30.74 -28.27
N THR A 11 -30.70 30.25 -29.51
CA THR A 11 -30.37 28.85 -29.85
C THR A 11 -28.89 28.56 -29.64
N ALA A 12 -27.99 29.47 -30.05
CA ALA A 12 -26.56 29.33 -29.81
C ALA A 12 -26.22 29.31 -28.31
N ALA A 13 -26.84 30.18 -27.51
CA ALA A 13 -26.66 30.18 -26.06
C ALA A 13 -27.15 28.87 -25.42
N CYS A 14 -28.29 28.33 -25.85
CA CYS A 14 -28.79 27.04 -25.37
C CYS A 14 -27.87 25.87 -25.74
N ILE A 15 -27.29 25.86 -26.94
CA ILE A 15 -26.34 24.82 -27.36
C ILE A 15 -25.05 24.90 -26.53
N VAL A 16 -24.51 26.10 -26.30
CA VAL A 16 -23.33 26.27 -25.43
C VAL A 16 -23.63 25.87 -23.99
N LEU A 17 -24.79 26.23 -23.45
CA LEU A 17 -25.21 25.81 -22.09
C LEU A 17 -25.42 24.30 -21.99
N ALA A 18 -26.01 23.66 -23.01
CA ALA A 18 -26.18 22.20 -23.05
C ALA A 18 -24.84 21.47 -23.17
N LEU A 19 -23.90 22.00 -23.97
CA LEU A 19 -22.53 21.50 -24.07
C LEU A 19 -21.76 21.67 -22.75
N LEU A 20 -21.90 22.80 -22.06
CA LEU A 20 -21.28 23.04 -20.75
C LEU A 20 -21.89 22.16 -19.66
N ALA A 21 -23.21 21.90 -19.69
CA ALA A 21 -23.89 21.03 -18.74
C ALA A 21 -23.57 19.54 -18.95
N SER A 22 -23.16 19.13 -20.16
CA SER A 22 -22.69 17.77 -20.43
C SER A 22 -21.23 17.55 -20.03
N ILE A 23 -20.48 18.61 -19.70
CA ILE A 23 -19.28 18.52 -18.87
C ILE A 23 -19.72 18.42 -17.41
N ALA A 24 -20.49 17.38 -17.08
CA ALA A 24 -20.61 16.95 -15.70
C ALA A 24 -19.19 16.54 -15.28
N ALA A 25 -18.48 17.48 -14.67
CA ALA A 25 -17.15 17.25 -14.14
C ALA A 25 -17.27 15.98 -13.29
N ALA A 26 -16.55 14.92 -13.70
CA ALA A 26 -16.45 13.70 -12.91
C ALA A 26 -16.06 14.16 -11.51
N GLN A 27 -17.00 14.08 -10.58
CA GLN A 27 -16.73 14.45 -9.20
C GLN A 27 -15.69 13.44 -8.74
N PRO A 28 -14.54 13.89 -8.20
CA PRO A 28 -13.63 12.95 -7.56
C PRO A 28 -14.44 12.16 -6.55
N CYS A 29 -14.14 10.87 -6.45
CA CYS A 29 -14.79 9.95 -5.53
C CYS A 29 -13.86 9.69 -4.34
N PRO A 30 -13.62 10.68 -3.46
CA PRO A 30 -12.74 10.47 -2.33
C PRO A 30 -13.38 9.48 -1.38
N GLU A 31 -12.77 8.31 -1.24
CA GLU A 31 -13.05 7.40 -0.15
C GLU A 31 -12.29 7.95 1.08
N PRO A 32 -12.94 8.21 2.23
CA PRO A 32 -12.24 8.67 3.44
C PRO A 32 -11.02 7.80 3.82
N GLU A 33 -11.08 6.52 3.47
CA GLU A 33 -10.03 5.51 3.62
C GLU A 33 -8.75 5.87 2.86
N ASP A 34 -8.86 6.56 1.71
CA ASP A 34 -7.71 6.93 0.88
C ASP A 34 -6.75 7.86 1.62
N LEU A 35 -7.27 8.72 2.51
CA LEU A 35 -6.46 9.63 3.34
C LEU A 35 -5.52 8.88 4.30
N TYR A 36 -5.84 7.61 4.61
CA TYR A 36 -5.09 6.75 5.53
C TYR A 36 -4.58 5.50 4.82
N ALA A 37 -4.39 5.60 3.51
CA ALA A 37 -3.84 4.55 2.69
C ALA A 37 -2.74 5.05 1.77
N VAL A 38 -1.98 4.10 1.26
CA VAL A 38 -1.08 4.26 0.12
C VAL A 38 -1.27 3.06 -0.81
N GLU A 39 -1.38 3.33 -2.11
CA GLU A 39 -1.64 2.33 -3.14
C GLU A 39 -0.55 2.38 -4.20
N ALA A 40 0.11 1.26 -4.42
CA ALA A 40 1.20 1.10 -5.36
C ALA A 40 0.75 0.23 -6.55
N VAL A 41 0.68 0.83 -7.73
CA VAL A 41 0.38 0.17 -9.00
C VAL A 41 1.70 -0.16 -9.71
N LEU A 42 2.00 -1.45 -9.82
CA LEU A 42 3.29 -1.97 -10.27
C LEU A 42 3.30 -2.09 -11.80
N SER A 43 3.51 -0.98 -12.50
CA SER A 43 3.54 -0.92 -13.98
C SER A 43 4.90 -1.19 -14.62
N ALA A 44 5.86 -1.72 -13.87
CA ALA A 44 7.14 -2.12 -14.43
C ALA A 44 7.01 -3.34 -15.37
N PRO A 45 7.85 -3.44 -16.42
CA PRO A 45 7.94 -4.66 -17.22
C PRO A 45 8.23 -5.89 -16.36
N GLY A 46 7.45 -6.96 -16.56
CA GLY A 46 7.58 -8.21 -15.80
C GLY A 46 6.96 -8.19 -14.40
N ALA A 47 6.34 -7.07 -13.99
CA ALA A 47 5.57 -7.01 -12.77
C ALA A 47 4.41 -8.02 -12.81
N ARG A 48 4.33 -8.87 -11.79
CA ARG A 48 3.28 -9.89 -11.67
C ARG A 48 2.96 -10.15 -10.20
N LEU A 49 1.74 -10.58 -9.94
CA LEU A 49 1.26 -11.00 -8.62
C LEU A 49 0.96 -12.51 -8.66
N ASP A 50 1.61 -13.28 -7.79
CA ASP A 50 1.36 -14.71 -7.61
C ASP A 50 0.70 -14.96 -6.25
N PHE A 51 -0.63 -15.11 -6.26
CA PHE A 51 -1.40 -15.35 -5.05
C PHE A 51 -1.07 -16.69 -4.38
N ARG A 52 -0.50 -17.66 -5.10
CA ARG A 52 -0.15 -18.98 -4.52
C ARG A 52 1.01 -18.91 -3.54
N ALA A 53 1.81 -17.84 -3.61
CA ALA A 53 2.89 -17.57 -2.67
C ALA A 53 2.38 -16.96 -1.35
N LEU A 54 1.15 -16.47 -1.29
CA LEU A 54 0.52 -15.95 -0.07
C LEU A 54 -0.07 -17.10 0.74
N LYS A 55 0.65 -17.55 1.78
CA LYS A 55 0.24 -18.69 2.62
C LYS A 55 -0.97 -18.40 3.51
N ASP A 56 -1.04 -17.17 4.02
CA ASP A 56 -2.00 -16.78 5.06
C ASP A 56 -2.86 -15.59 4.63
N ALA A 57 -3.05 -15.34 3.33
CA ALA A 57 -3.95 -14.27 2.88
C ALA A 57 -5.38 -14.79 2.74
N ARG A 58 -6.36 -13.93 3.04
CA ARG A 58 -7.78 -14.20 2.86
C ARG A 58 -8.29 -13.48 1.62
N GLU A 59 -9.06 -14.16 0.79
CA GLU A 59 -9.84 -13.49 -0.26
C GLU A 59 -11.02 -12.75 0.39
N VAL A 60 -11.04 -11.42 0.28
CA VAL A 60 -12.05 -10.54 0.90
C VAL A 60 -13.09 -10.04 -0.12
N ALA A 61 -12.77 -10.14 -1.40
CA ALA A 61 -13.67 -9.98 -2.54
C ALA A 61 -13.08 -10.73 -3.74
N PRO A 62 -13.86 -11.02 -4.80
CA PRO A 62 -13.35 -11.73 -5.98
C PRO A 62 -12.06 -11.10 -6.53
N GLY A 63 -10.94 -11.82 -6.44
CA GLY A 63 -9.63 -11.37 -6.91
C GLY A 63 -8.93 -10.34 -6.03
N VAL A 64 -9.43 -10.09 -4.81
CA VAL A 64 -8.83 -9.19 -3.81
C VAL A 64 -8.45 -10.00 -2.58
N TYR A 65 -7.16 -10.10 -2.33
CA TYR A 65 -6.60 -10.81 -1.20
C TYR A 65 -6.13 -9.81 -0.15
N ALA A 66 -6.39 -10.09 1.12
CA ALA A 66 -5.99 -9.25 2.22
C ALA A 66 -5.32 -10.04 3.34
N TYR A 67 -4.37 -9.38 4.00
CA TYR A 67 -3.78 -9.81 5.26
C TYR A 67 -3.42 -8.58 6.10
N ARG A 68 -3.19 -8.76 7.40
CA ARG A 68 -2.68 -7.72 8.29
C ARG A 68 -1.15 -7.80 8.32
N SER A 69 -0.49 -6.65 8.21
CA SER A 69 0.96 -6.56 8.15
C SER A 69 1.62 -7.22 9.37
N GLY A 70 2.69 -7.95 9.11
CA GLY A 70 3.53 -8.55 10.14
C GLY A 70 4.48 -7.55 10.81
N PHE A 71 4.70 -6.38 10.17
CA PHE A 71 5.55 -5.30 10.67
C PHE A 71 4.75 -4.29 11.50
N ASP A 72 3.48 -4.06 11.17
CA ASP A 72 2.53 -3.31 11.99
C ASP A 72 1.11 -3.84 11.79
N THR A 73 0.59 -4.58 12.78
CA THR A 73 -0.73 -5.22 12.66
C THR A 73 -1.89 -4.23 12.56
N ARG A 74 -1.67 -2.92 12.75
CA ARG A 74 -2.67 -1.87 12.49
C ARG A 74 -2.89 -1.61 11.00
N VAL A 75 -2.01 -2.12 10.13
CA VAL A 75 -2.07 -1.95 8.66
C VAL A 75 -2.63 -3.21 8.02
N VAL A 76 -3.65 -3.05 7.17
CA VAL A 76 -4.14 -4.07 6.24
C VAL A 76 -3.42 -3.91 4.91
N VAL A 77 -2.96 -5.01 4.34
CA VAL A 77 -2.38 -5.09 3.00
C VAL A 77 -3.39 -5.78 2.09
N LEU A 78 -3.80 -5.10 1.03
CA LEU A 78 -4.65 -5.66 -0.02
C LEU A 78 -3.85 -5.84 -1.31
N LEU A 79 -4.03 -6.98 -1.97
CA LEU A 79 -3.38 -7.32 -3.24
C LEU A 79 -4.45 -7.68 -4.27
N TYR A 80 -4.37 -7.04 -5.43
CA TYR A 80 -5.32 -7.23 -6.54
C TYR A 80 -4.71 -6.75 -7.86
N TYR A 81 -5.42 -6.94 -8.95
CA TYR A 81 -5.09 -6.33 -10.24
C TYR A 81 -5.97 -5.10 -10.46
N SER A 82 -5.38 -3.99 -10.89
CA SER A 82 -6.13 -2.77 -11.20
C SER A 82 -5.71 -2.16 -12.54
N ALA A 83 -6.67 -1.60 -13.26
CA ALA A 83 -6.40 -0.87 -14.49
C ALA A 83 -5.79 0.50 -14.19
N ALA A 84 -4.91 0.99 -15.07
CA ALA A 84 -4.38 2.35 -15.04
C ALA A 84 -4.41 2.98 -16.45
N PRO A 85 -5.59 3.42 -16.95
CA PRO A 85 -5.68 4.13 -18.24
C PRO A 85 -4.72 5.34 -18.30
N PRO A 86 -4.08 5.67 -19.42
CA PRO A 86 -4.30 5.11 -20.74
C PRO A 86 -3.42 3.88 -21.04
N LEU A 87 -2.73 3.33 -20.03
CA LEU A 87 -1.79 2.21 -20.26
C LEU A 87 -2.47 0.92 -20.77
N GLY A 88 -3.81 0.86 -20.76
CA GLY A 88 -4.59 -0.14 -21.50
C GLY A 88 -4.56 -1.57 -20.94
N VAL A 89 -3.90 -1.80 -19.80
CA VAL A 89 -3.79 -3.12 -19.15
C VAL A 89 -4.01 -3.01 -17.64
N SER A 90 -4.24 -4.16 -17.00
CA SER A 90 -4.29 -4.27 -15.54
C SER A 90 -2.93 -4.63 -14.97
N PHE A 91 -2.57 -4.02 -13.85
CA PHE A 91 -1.29 -4.19 -13.18
C PHE A 91 -1.47 -4.75 -11.77
N PRO A 92 -0.48 -5.53 -11.28
CA PRO A 92 -0.40 -5.84 -9.86
C PRO A 92 -0.49 -4.56 -9.03
N THR A 93 -1.35 -4.57 -8.02
CA THR A 93 -1.59 -3.42 -7.15
C THR A 93 -1.53 -3.88 -5.71
N VAL A 94 -0.83 -3.09 -4.88
CA VAL A 94 -0.77 -3.31 -3.43
C VAL A 94 -1.26 -2.07 -2.74
N ARG A 95 -2.27 -2.21 -1.89
CA ARG A 95 -2.82 -1.14 -1.07
C ARG A 95 -2.51 -1.42 0.39
N PHE A 96 -1.93 -0.43 1.06
CA PHE A 96 -1.64 -0.45 2.49
C PHE A 96 -2.58 0.53 3.16
N GLN A 97 -3.45 0.06 4.04
CA GLN A 97 -4.56 0.84 4.56
C GLN A 97 -4.71 0.66 6.07
N VAL A 98 -4.96 1.76 6.77
CA VAL A 98 -5.51 1.71 8.14
C VAL A 98 -6.98 1.31 8.04
N PRO A 99 -7.45 0.25 8.74
CA PRO A 99 -8.84 -0.18 8.70
C PRO A 99 -9.77 0.88 9.32
N PHE A 100 -11.03 0.91 8.88
CA PHE A 100 -12.04 1.90 9.28
C PHE A 100 -13.18 1.25 10.06
N ALA A 101 -13.76 2.03 10.97
CA ALA A 101 -15.04 1.72 11.62
C ALA A 101 -16.00 2.88 11.33
N GLY A 102 -16.90 2.69 10.35
CA GLY A 102 -17.73 3.77 9.82
C GLY A 102 -16.89 4.80 9.07
N LYS A 103 -16.86 6.05 9.55
CA LYS A 103 -16.16 7.18 8.89
C LYS A 103 -14.82 7.54 9.53
N ALA A 104 -14.35 6.74 10.48
CA ALA A 104 -13.13 7.03 11.23
C ALA A 104 -12.13 5.88 11.12
N PRO A 105 -10.81 6.17 11.08
CA PRO A 105 -9.79 5.14 11.16
C PRO A 105 -9.87 4.45 12.53
N LEU A 106 -9.73 3.12 12.53
CA LEU A 106 -9.79 2.31 13.75
C LEU A 106 -8.54 2.50 14.63
N PHE A 107 -7.41 2.87 14.03
CA PHE A 107 -6.15 3.08 14.72
C PHE A 107 -5.59 4.46 14.42
N ASN A 108 -4.98 5.07 15.43
CA ASN A 108 -4.14 6.24 15.23
C ASN A 108 -2.77 5.78 14.72
N LEU A 109 -2.50 6.02 13.44
CA LEU A 109 -1.27 5.69 12.75
C LEU A 109 -0.80 6.92 11.97
N THR A 110 0.43 7.35 12.19
CA THR A 110 1.00 8.47 11.43
C THR A 110 1.31 8.04 10.00
N GLY A 111 1.37 9.01 9.07
CA GLY A 111 1.77 8.71 7.69
C GLY A 111 3.17 8.11 7.58
N GLU A 112 4.09 8.49 8.48
CA GLU A 112 5.43 7.92 8.53
C GLU A 112 5.43 6.44 8.95
N GLU A 113 4.65 6.08 9.98
CA GLU A 113 4.48 4.69 10.41
C GLU A 113 3.84 3.84 9.30
N LEU A 114 2.80 4.36 8.64
CA LEU A 114 2.16 3.70 7.49
C LEU A 114 3.17 3.43 6.38
N CYS A 115 3.93 4.44 5.97
CA CYS A 115 4.91 4.31 4.89
C CYS A 115 6.08 3.39 5.25
N ARG A 116 6.46 3.37 6.53
CA ARG A 116 7.47 2.43 7.04
C ARG A 116 6.99 0.99 6.92
N ALA A 117 5.77 0.70 7.40
CA ALA A 117 5.16 -0.63 7.28
C ALA A 117 4.98 -1.04 5.82
N ALA A 118 4.44 -0.14 4.98
CA ALA A 118 4.25 -0.35 3.55
C ALA A 118 5.57 -0.68 2.83
N GLY A 119 6.65 0.05 3.15
CA GLY A 119 7.97 -0.21 2.58
C GLY A 119 8.53 -1.59 2.94
N PHE A 120 8.37 -2.03 4.20
CA PHE A 120 8.79 -3.37 4.62
C PHE A 120 7.94 -4.47 4.01
N GLU A 121 6.62 -4.26 3.91
CA GLU A 121 5.73 -5.22 3.28
C GLU A 121 6.00 -5.37 1.79
N LEU A 122 6.20 -4.27 1.05
CA LEU A 122 6.50 -4.34 -0.38
C LEU A 122 7.83 -5.05 -0.66
N GLU A 123 8.83 -4.84 0.20
CA GLU A 123 10.11 -5.55 0.14
C GLU A 123 9.94 -7.05 0.44
N ARG A 124 9.17 -7.40 1.48
CA ARG A 124 8.86 -8.80 1.82
C ARG A 124 8.12 -9.50 0.68
N LEU A 125 7.09 -8.86 0.12
CA LEU A 125 6.30 -9.37 -1.00
C LEU A 125 7.18 -9.67 -2.23
N SER A 126 8.16 -8.81 -2.52
CA SER A 126 9.15 -9.05 -3.58
C SER A 126 10.08 -10.22 -3.24
N LYS A 127 10.67 -10.22 -2.04
CA LYS A 127 11.60 -11.26 -1.58
C LYS A 127 10.97 -12.65 -1.58
N GLU A 128 9.72 -12.76 -1.13
CA GLU A 128 8.96 -14.00 -1.06
C GLU A 128 8.29 -14.38 -2.39
N GLN A 129 8.60 -13.67 -3.49
CA GLN A 129 8.12 -13.93 -4.84
C GLN A 129 6.59 -13.86 -4.99
N VAL A 130 5.89 -13.21 -4.06
CA VAL A 130 4.49 -12.80 -4.24
C VAL A 130 4.40 -11.75 -5.34
N LEU A 131 5.36 -10.83 -5.37
CA LEU A 131 5.51 -9.83 -6.42
C LEU A 131 6.76 -10.12 -7.25
N GLY A 132 6.57 -10.45 -8.53
CA GLY A 132 7.65 -10.50 -9.51
C GLY A 132 7.93 -9.11 -10.10
N GLY A 133 9.14 -8.88 -10.62
CA GLY A 133 9.50 -7.64 -11.34
C GLY A 133 9.72 -6.41 -10.45
N VAL A 134 9.70 -6.56 -9.12
CA VAL A 134 9.92 -5.48 -8.15
C VAL A 134 11.36 -5.51 -7.65
N GLY A 135 12.22 -4.63 -8.18
CA GLY A 135 13.64 -4.55 -7.83
C GLY A 135 13.96 -3.57 -6.70
N GLY A 136 15.21 -3.61 -6.20
CA GLY A 136 15.68 -2.77 -5.09
C GLY A 136 15.56 -1.26 -5.35
N ASP A 137 15.83 -0.79 -6.57
CA ASP A 137 15.71 0.63 -6.91
C ASP A 137 14.27 1.12 -6.87
N MET A 138 13.33 0.30 -7.32
CA MET A 138 11.89 0.59 -7.23
C MET A 138 11.44 0.68 -5.76
N LEU A 139 11.89 -0.25 -4.92
CA LEU A 139 11.59 -0.25 -3.48
C LEU A 139 12.17 0.98 -2.77
N LYS A 140 13.41 1.35 -3.10
CA LYS A 140 14.05 2.57 -2.58
C LYS A 140 13.27 3.81 -2.99
N ALA A 141 12.90 3.91 -4.26
CA ALA A 141 12.09 5.01 -4.77
C ALA A 141 10.70 5.04 -4.16
N PHE A 142 10.09 3.87 -3.87
CA PHE A 142 8.78 3.78 -3.23
C PHE A 142 8.82 4.41 -1.84
N ARG A 143 9.82 4.05 -1.04
CA ARG A 143 10.02 4.61 0.31
C ARG A 143 10.16 6.14 0.29
N ALA A 144 10.76 6.70 -0.77
CA ALA A 144 10.89 8.15 -0.93
C ALA A 144 9.60 8.84 -1.39
N ALA A 145 8.78 8.18 -2.22
CA ALA A 145 7.54 8.73 -2.75
C ALA A 145 6.31 8.48 -1.88
N CYS A 146 6.40 7.53 -0.93
CA CYS A 146 5.29 7.16 -0.08
C CYS A 146 4.81 8.31 0.80
N ALA A 147 3.50 8.53 0.81
CA ALA A 147 2.81 9.39 1.75
C ALA A 147 1.38 8.87 1.96
N ALA A 148 0.83 9.04 3.16
CA ALA A 148 -0.60 8.80 3.38
C ALA A 148 -1.44 9.71 2.46
N GLY A 149 -2.57 9.23 1.95
CA GLY A 149 -3.33 9.93 0.92
C GLY A 149 -2.91 9.62 -0.51
N LYS A 150 -1.83 8.84 -0.72
CA LYS A 150 -1.40 8.37 -2.04
C LYS A 150 -2.11 7.06 -2.42
N ALA A 151 -3.42 7.05 -2.28
CA ALA A 151 -4.29 5.92 -2.58
C ALA A 151 -5.54 6.40 -3.33
N GLY A 152 -6.34 5.46 -3.80
CA GLY A 152 -7.51 5.77 -4.62
C GLY A 152 -7.13 6.05 -6.07
N TRP A 153 -8.15 6.14 -6.92
CA TRP A 153 -7.97 6.13 -8.37
C TRP A 153 -7.00 7.21 -8.87
N ASP A 154 -7.16 8.44 -8.39
CA ASP A 154 -6.40 9.60 -8.87
C ASP A 154 -5.01 9.73 -8.22
N TYR A 155 -4.87 9.35 -6.95
CA TYR A 155 -3.66 9.63 -6.16
C TYR A 155 -2.75 8.42 -5.91
N ARG A 156 -3.19 7.21 -6.27
CA ARG A 156 -2.33 6.01 -6.23
C ARG A 156 -1.03 6.23 -7.00
N LEU A 157 0.03 5.62 -6.47
CA LEU A 157 1.36 5.70 -7.03
C LEU A 157 1.51 4.71 -8.18
N LEU A 158 1.95 5.19 -9.32
CA LEU A 158 2.24 4.40 -10.51
C LEU A 158 3.75 4.42 -10.79
N TRP A 159 4.33 3.26 -11.09
CA TRP A 159 5.74 3.16 -11.46
C TRP A 159 5.95 3.45 -12.95
N LEU A 160 6.49 4.63 -13.27
CA LEU A 160 6.71 5.07 -14.65
C LEU A 160 8.12 5.65 -14.81
N ASN A 161 8.83 5.19 -15.85
CA ASN A 161 10.16 5.68 -16.23
C ASN A 161 11.17 5.73 -15.06
N GLY A 162 11.14 4.71 -14.19
CA GLY A 162 12.07 4.62 -13.06
C GLY A 162 11.67 5.46 -11.83
N THR A 163 10.46 6.01 -11.79
CA THR A 163 9.98 6.84 -10.69
C THR A 163 8.54 6.52 -10.31
N TRP A 164 8.16 6.85 -9.08
CA TRP A 164 6.77 6.81 -8.64
C TRP A 164 6.10 8.15 -8.89
N VAL A 165 5.02 8.15 -9.65
CA VAL A 165 4.20 9.34 -9.93
C VAL A 165 2.78 9.09 -9.45
N SER A 166 2.06 10.14 -9.04
CA SER A 166 0.63 9.99 -8.77
C SER A 166 -0.11 9.82 -10.09
N TYR A 167 -1.13 8.95 -10.12
CA TYR A 167 -1.83 8.60 -11.36
C TYR A 167 -2.37 9.81 -12.13
N TYR A 168 -2.92 10.83 -11.45
CA TYR A 168 -3.40 12.06 -12.09
C TYR A 168 -2.31 12.83 -12.88
N GLN A 169 -1.03 12.55 -12.63
CA GLN A 169 0.10 13.18 -13.33
C GLN A 169 0.48 12.45 -14.63
N VAL A 170 -0.10 11.27 -14.87
CA VAL A 170 0.17 10.46 -16.07
C VAL A 170 -0.54 11.11 -17.26
N PRO A 171 0.17 11.40 -18.37
CA PRO A 171 -0.46 11.94 -19.56
C PRO A 171 -1.61 11.05 -20.05
N GLY A 172 -2.80 11.63 -20.22
CA GLY A 172 -4.00 10.89 -20.61
C GLY A 172 -4.67 10.10 -19.48
N ALA A 173 -4.27 10.29 -18.23
CA ALA A 173 -5.01 9.77 -17.08
C ALA A 173 -6.45 10.27 -17.12
N ALA A 174 -7.39 9.35 -16.94
CA ALA A 174 -8.80 9.66 -16.88
C ALA A 174 -9.24 9.62 -15.40
N PRO A 175 -9.93 10.64 -14.88
CA PRO A 175 -10.45 10.60 -13.52
C PRO A 175 -11.45 9.46 -13.37
N GLN A 176 -11.68 9.04 -12.13
CA GLN A 176 -12.67 8.01 -11.86
C GLN A 176 -14.07 8.53 -12.23
N ALA A 177 -14.72 7.89 -13.20
CA ALA A 177 -16.04 8.32 -13.65
C ALA A 177 -17.17 7.91 -12.69
N VAL A 178 -16.98 6.84 -11.91
CA VAL A 178 -18.01 6.26 -11.03
C VAL A 178 -17.39 5.85 -9.70
N CYS A 179 -17.97 6.35 -8.61
CA CYS A 179 -17.56 5.99 -7.25
C CYS A 179 -17.86 4.51 -7.00
N ARG A 180 -16.89 3.80 -6.45
CA ARG A 180 -17.11 2.42 -6.01
C ARG A 180 -17.61 2.45 -4.58
N ALA A 181 -18.42 1.46 -4.23
CA ALA A 181 -18.73 1.24 -2.82
C ALA A 181 -17.43 0.81 -2.12
N PRO A 182 -17.14 1.34 -0.92
CA PRO A 182 -16.01 0.88 -0.13
C PRO A 182 -16.08 -0.62 0.08
N LEU A 183 -14.93 -1.29 0.04
CA LEU A 183 -14.85 -2.72 0.34
C LEU A 183 -15.10 -2.90 1.85
N PRO A 184 -16.18 -3.57 2.28
CA PRO A 184 -16.39 -3.84 3.70
C PRO A 184 -15.30 -4.80 4.18
N LEU A 185 -14.45 -4.34 5.09
CA LEU A 185 -13.40 -5.13 5.71
C LEU A 185 -13.73 -5.34 7.18
N ASP A 186 -13.94 -6.58 7.59
CA ASP A 186 -13.85 -6.95 8.99
C ASP A 186 -12.38 -7.26 9.33
N VAL A 187 -11.71 -6.30 9.97
CA VAL A 187 -10.29 -6.40 10.31
C VAL A 187 -9.95 -7.60 11.20
N TYR A 188 -10.88 -8.04 12.05
CA TYR A 188 -10.65 -9.15 12.99
C TYR A 188 -10.70 -10.50 12.29
N GLU A 189 -11.33 -10.52 11.14
CA GLU A 189 -11.49 -11.65 10.23
C GLU A 189 -10.34 -11.74 9.21
N ILE A 190 -9.47 -10.73 9.13
CA ILE A 190 -8.29 -10.71 8.28
C ILE A 190 -7.08 -11.27 9.05
N PRO A 191 -6.45 -12.36 8.57
CA PRO A 191 -5.31 -12.97 9.23
C PRO A 191 -4.08 -12.07 9.24
N VAL A 192 -3.23 -12.18 10.26
CA VAL A 192 -1.90 -11.55 10.29
C VAL A 192 -0.93 -12.45 9.54
N TRP A 193 -0.20 -11.92 8.56
CA TRP A 193 0.90 -12.65 7.94
C TRP A 193 2.20 -12.31 8.68
N PRO A 194 2.67 -13.17 9.61
CA PRO A 194 3.74 -12.84 10.54
C PRO A 194 5.02 -12.43 9.82
N ALA A 195 5.65 -11.35 10.27
CA ALA A 195 6.99 -11.01 9.78
C ALA A 195 7.95 -12.12 10.23
N GLN A 196 8.75 -12.65 9.30
CA GLN A 196 9.81 -13.60 9.68
C GLN A 196 10.73 -12.90 10.69
N GLU A 197 10.95 -13.52 11.85
CA GLU A 197 11.88 -12.95 12.83
C GLU A 197 13.24 -12.79 12.17
N HIS A 198 13.79 -11.57 12.23
CA HIS A 198 15.13 -11.34 11.72
C HIS A 198 16.11 -12.26 12.46
N PRO A 199 16.95 -13.02 11.74
CA PRO A 199 17.91 -13.94 12.37
C PRO A 199 18.84 -13.20 13.33
N LEU A 200 19.05 -11.89 13.15
CA LEU A 200 19.82 -11.05 14.06
C LEU A 200 19.29 -11.04 15.50
N ARG A 201 17.98 -11.16 15.74
CA ARG A 201 17.46 -11.30 17.12
C ARG A 201 17.85 -12.64 17.72
N ALA A 202 17.71 -13.72 16.94
CA ALA A 202 18.14 -15.05 17.37
C ALA A 202 19.66 -15.11 17.61
N VAL A 203 20.46 -14.49 16.74
CA VAL A 203 21.93 -14.39 16.89
C VAL A 203 22.29 -13.53 18.10
N ALA A 204 21.67 -12.36 18.28
CA ALA A 204 21.94 -11.50 19.44
C ALA A 204 21.57 -12.19 20.75
N LEU A 205 20.44 -12.89 20.79
CA LEU A 205 20.03 -13.69 21.96
C LEU A 205 21.01 -14.83 22.22
N ALA A 206 21.46 -15.53 21.18
CA ALA A 206 22.46 -16.59 21.29
C ALA A 206 23.81 -16.06 21.80
N LEU A 207 24.26 -14.90 21.31
CA LEU A 207 25.49 -14.24 21.77
C LEU A 207 25.37 -13.78 23.23
N LEU A 208 24.23 -13.22 23.62
CA LEU A 208 23.95 -12.83 25.01
C LEU A 208 24.00 -14.06 25.94
N LEU A 209 23.32 -15.15 25.56
CA LEU A 209 23.34 -16.42 26.29
C LEU A 209 24.76 -16.98 26.43
N ALA A 210 25.55 -16.96 25.36
CA ALA A 210 26.94 -17.40 25.37
C ALA A 210 27.80 -16.56 26.33
N ALA A 211 27.62 -15.23 26.34
CA ALA A 211 28.34 -14.33 27.24
C ALA A 211 27.97 -14.59 28.71
N VAL A 212 26.68 -14.79 29.02
CA VAL A 212 26.21 -15.13 30.38
C VAL A 212 26.80 -16.46 30.85
N LEU A 213 26.81 -17.49 29.99
CA LEU A 213 27.43 -18.79 30.28
C LEU A 213 28.93 -18.67 30.54
N ALA A 214 29.66 -17.88 29.75
CA ALA A 214 31.09 -17.66 29.94
C ALA A 214 31.39 -16.96 31.28
N LEU A 215 30.60 -15.95 31.65
CA LEU A 215 30.71 -15.27 32.94
C LEU A 215 30.40 -16.21 34.11
N ALA A 216 29.36 -17.03 34.00
CA ALA A 216 29.01 -18.02 35.03
C ALA A 216 30.13 -19.05 35.22
N LEU A 217 30.71 -19.57 34.12
CA LEU A 217 31.84 -20.50 34.17
C LEU A 217 33.09 -19.86 34.77
N PHE A 218 33.36 -18.59 34.45
CA PHE A 218 34.47 -17.84 35.03
C PHE A 218 34.29 -17.63 36.54
N ALA A 219 33.11 -17.20 36.97
CA ALA A 219 32.77 -17.02 38.38
C ALA A 219 32.90 -18.36 39.15
N TRP A 220 32.38 -19.45 38.59
CA TRP A 220 32.48 -20.78 39.19
C TRP A 220 33.92 -21.26 39.35
N LYS A 221 34.77 -21.06 38.32
CA LYS A 221 36.21 -21.36 38.39
C LYS A 221 36.89 -20.55 39.50
N LYS A 222 36.54 -19.27 39.67
CA LYS A 222 37.06 -18.42 40.76
C LYS A 222 36.69 -18.95 42.14
N ILE A 223 35.42 -19.31 42.36
CA ILE A 223 34.93 -19.85 43.64
C ILE A 223 35.64 -21.16 44.00
N ARG A 224 35.80 -22.06 43.02
CA ARG A 224 36.55 -23.32 43.23
C ARG A 224 38.01 -23.08 43.60
N ALA A 225 38.67 -22.13 42.95
CA ALA A 225 40.07 -21.80 43.23
C ALA A 225 40.28 -21.20 44.63
N THR A 226 39.30 -20.46 45.17
CA THR A 226 39.35 -19.97 46.56
C THR A 226 39.10 -21.07 47.57
N ALA A 227 38.17 -21.98 47.31
CA ALA A 227 37.86 -23.09 48.22
C ALA A 227 38.99 -24.14 48.33
N ALA A 228 39.85 -24.27 47.32
CA ALA A 228 40.99 -25.19 47.36
C ALA A 228 42.18 -24.67 48.20
N LYS A 229 42.17 -23.40 48.62
CA LYS A 229 43.25 -22.78 49.41
C LYS A 229 42.94 -22.68 50.91
N SER A 230 41.70 -22.98 51.30
CA SER A 230 41.23 -23.08 52.68
C SER A 230 41.26 -24.52 53.15
#